data_AF-A0A9D2EY44-F1
#
_entry.id   AF-A0A9D2EY44-F1
#
_cell.length_a   1.000
_cell.length_b   1.000
_cell.length_c   1.000
_cell.angle_alpha   90.00
_cell.angle_beta   90.00
_cell.angle_gamma   90.00
#
_symmetry.space_group_name_H-M   'P 1'
#
loop_
_entity.id
_entity.type
_entity.pdbx_description
1 polymer ?
#
loop_
_entity_poly.entity_id
_entity_poly.type
_entity_poly.pdbx_seq_one_letter_code
_entity_poly.pdbx_strand_id
1 'polypeptide(L)'
;MSERTRRPRNARIEALRVIAIACIAVFHTFQPWFEAATDGSWAAGPGLLAALGCVSLLGAYGNHVFFLISGFFLVPRAAAASRDDSYWSAQLRACGRRALTVLASVAVWAAVALAVNAWVVPVGRVSLTDPTWLVGGLQFIWVYLAVMVAVPVIGWVWARVRSPRGVVLVVTVVVFAVNAYIAFVSPGSDERGLLEWRKLMSAVSYVVAFLVGGALSGARLSWGPRALAASAACCVVGACAAGLASDLWLLKALSFKSTSLLSFALAVSSMACAAEGMGEGRLETGRLAAAIRATTPSILGFYIAQSVFTSAWHPVANELLASALGVGPAAFLATGTLASLVFLAAVLLADRVLRVSLLRLLRLA
;
A
#
# COMPACT_ATOMS: atom_id res chain seq x y z
N MET A 1 7.51 -20.77 -32.95
CA MET A 1 6.77 -20.10 -31.86
C MET A 1 7.18 -20.73 -30.54
N SER A 2 8.11 -20.11 -29.82
CA SER A 2 8.45 -20.54 -28.45
C SER A 2 7.32 -20.09 -27.54
N GLU A 3 6.52 -21.03 -27.04
CA GLU A 3 5.68 -20.79 -25.87
C GLU A 3 6.60 -20.36 -24.73
N ARG A 4 6.70 -19.05 -24.48
CA ARG A 4 7.22 -18.54 -23.21
C ARG A 4 6.25 -19.00 -22.14
N THR A 5 6.46 -20.18 -21.59
CA THR A 5 5.81 -20.65 -20.38
C THR A 5 6.08 -19.62 -19.29
N ARG A 6 5.08 -18.77 -19.02
CA ARG A 6 5.18 -17.69 -18.05
C ARG A 6 5.30 -18.35 -16.69
N ARG A 7 6.50 -18.32 -16.09
CA ARG A 7 6.72 -18.91 -14.76
C ARG A 7 5.62 -18.45 -13.79
N PRO A 8 5.04 -19.36 -12.98
CA PRO A 8 4.00 -19.00 -12.03
C PRO A 8 4.49 -17.91 -11.07
N ARG A 9 3.62 -16.95 -10.73
CA ARG A 9 3.93 -15.89 -9.75
C ARG A 9 4.34 -16.51 -8.40
N ASN A 10 5.34 -15.97 -7.72
CA ASN A 10 5.79 -16.54 -6.45
C ASN A 10 4.73 -16.33 -5.34
N ALA A 11 4.28 -17.42 -4.72
CA ALA A 11 3.18 -17.39 -3.77
C ALA A 11 3.48 -16.62 -2.47
N ARG A 12 4.74 -16.62 -1.97
CA ARG A 12 5.13 -15.82 -0.79
C ARG A 12 5.02 -14.33 -1.05
N ILE A 13 5.48 -13.88 -2.23
CA ILE A 13 5.37 -12.48 -2.63
C ILE A 13 3.90 -12.08 -2.86
N GLU A 14 3.11 -12.97 -3.46
CA GLU A 14 1.66 -12.73 -3.59
C GLU A 14 0.96 -12.71 -2.22
N ALA A 15 1.35 -13.58 -1.28
CA ALA A 15 0.82 -13.59 0.08
C ALA A 15 1.15 -12.26 0.79
N LEU A 16 2.37 -11.76 0.63
CA LEU A 16 2.76 -10.46 1.18
C LEU A 16 1.90 -9.31 0.60
N ARG A 17 1.54 -9.35 -0.69
CA ARG A 17 0.58 -8.37 -1.27
C ARG A 17 -0.80 -8.48 -0.63
N VAL A 18 -1.29 -9.70 -0.39
CA VAL A 18 -2.59 -9.94 0.25
C VAL A 18 -2.58 -9.46 1.70
N ILE A 19 -1.50 -9.72 2.45
CA ILE A 19 -1.31 -9.21 3.81
C ILE A 19 -1.30 -7.68 3.80
N ALA A 20 -0.54 -7.07 2.89
CA ALA A 20 -0.47 -5.61 2.77
C ALA A 20 -1.87 -4.99 2.54
N ILE A 21 -2.68 -5.55 1.63
CA ILE A 21 -4.02 -4.99 1.40
C ILE A 21 -4.97 -5.19 2.58
N ALA A 22 -4.85 -6.31 3.30
CA ALA A 22 -5.60 -6.54 4.53
C ALA A 22 -5.21 -5.52 5.63
N CYS A 23 -3.92 -5.26 5.80
CA CYS A 23 -3.41 -4.22 6.70
C CYS A 23 -3.99 -2.84 6.38
N ILE A 24 -4.11 -2.49 5.10
CA ILE A 24 -4.70 -1.22 4.65
C ILE A 24 -6.21 -1.16 4.90
N ALA A 25 -6.93 -2.26 4.67
CA ALA A 25 -8.36 -2.34 4.95
C ALA A 25 -8.65 -2.13 6.44
N VAL A 26 -7.90 -2.82 7.31
CA VAL A 26 -7.99 -2.67 8.77
C VAL A 26 -7.65 -1.24 9.17
N PHE A 27 -6.54 -0.69 8.66
CA PHE A 27 -6.13 0.69 8.91
C PHE A 27 -7.26 1.69 8.62
N HIS A 28 -7.84 1.66 7.41
CA HIS A 28 -8.88 2.62 7.04
C HIS A 28 -10.17 2.47 7.84
N THR A 29 -10.46 1.28 8.36
CA THR A 29 -11.62 1.06 9.24
C THR A 29 -11.44 1.76 10.58
N PHE A 30 -10.23 1.76 11.13
CA PHE A 30 -9.92 2.35 12.43
C PHE A 30 -9.33 3.77 12.35
N GLN A 31 -8.96 4.24 11.16
CA GLN A 31 -8.31 5.55 10.96
C GLN A 31 -9.08 6.71 11.63
N PRO A 32 -10.41 6.86 11.47
CA PRO A 32 -11.15 7.97 12.08
C PRO A 32 -11.14 7.91 13.60
N TRP A 33 -11.18 6.69 14.15
CA TRP A 33 -11.15 6.47 15.59
C TRP A 33 -9.77 6.79 16.17
N PHE A 34 -8.70 6.47 15.44
CA PHE A 34 -7.35 6.88 15.83
C PHE A 34 -7.16 8.39 15.72
N GLU A 35 -7.66 9.02 14.66
CA GLU A 35 -7.63 10.48 14.49
C GLU A 35 -8.40 11.16 15.62
N ALA A 36 -9.63 10.74 15.89
CA ALA A 36 -10.46 11.24 16.98
C ALA A 36 -9.83 11.03 18.37
N ALA A 37 -9.15 9.89 18.57
CA ALA A 37 -8.46 9.61 19.83
C ALA A 37 -7.26 10.53 20.05
N THR A 38 -6.56 10.87 18.97
CA THR A 38 -5.29 11.61 19.05
C THR A 38 -5.45 13.12 18.89
N ASP A 39 -6.54 13.60 18.31
CA ASP A 39 -6.94 15.03 18.31
C ASP A 39 -7.71 15.45 19.57
N GLY A 40 -8.09 14.48 20.42
CA GLY A 40 -8.75 14.72 21.70
C GLY A 40 -10.28 14.77 21.62
N SER A 41 -10.88 14.56 20.44
CA SER A 41 -12.34 14.50 20.28
C SER A 41 -12.97 13.23 20.87
N TRP A 42 -12.18 12.17 21.10
CA TRP A 42 -12.60 10.96 21.80
C TRP A 42 -11.55 10.47 22.80
N ALA A 43 -11.92 10.39 24.08
CA ALA A 43 -11.04 9.93 25.16
C ALA A 43 -10.96 8.39 25.22
N ALA A 44 -10.16 7.78 24.34
CA ALA A 44 -9.89 6.34 24.37
C ALA A 44 -8.98 5.96 25.57
N GLY A 45 -9.25 4.82 26.20
CA GLY A 45 -8.42 4.31 27.29
C GLY A 45 -7.01 3.88 26.81
N PRO A 46 -5.99 3.84 27.68
CA PRO A 46 -4.59 3.60 27.29
C PRO A 46 -4.35 2.29 26.53
N GLY A 47 -5.03 1.20 26.93
CA GLY A 47 -4.92 -0.09 26.23
C GLY A 47 -5.51 -0.04 24.81
N LEU A 48 -6.58 0.71 24.60
CA LEU A 48 -7.19 0.89 23.28
C LEU A 48 -6.35 1.83 22.41
N LEU A 49 -5.77 2.88 22.99
CA LEU A 49 -4.79 3.75 22.33
C LEU A 49 -3.57 2.96 21.85
N ALA A 50 -3.03 2.06 22.67
CA ALA A 50 -1.94 1.17 22.29
C ALA A 50 -2.29 0.28 21.09
N ALA A 51 -3.49 -0.31 21.08
CA ALA A 51 -3.97 -1.13 19.97
C ALA A 51 -4.20 -0.31 18.69
N LEU A 52 -4.84 0.86 18.79
CA LEU A 52 -5.04 1.77 17.66
C LEU A 52 -3.70 2.32 17.13
N GLY A 53 -2.73 2.57 18.00
CA GLY A 53 -1.35 2.90 17.63
C GLY A 53 -0.72 1.81 16.76
N CYS A 54 -0.84 0.54 17.16
CA CYS A 54 -0.36 -0.59 16.34
C CYS A 54 -1.07 -0.64 14.97
N VAL A 55 -2.39 -0.45 14.95
CA VAL A 55 -3.19 -0.44 13.72
C VAL A 55 -2.81 0.71 12.80
N SER A 56 -2.53 1.89 13.35
CA SER A 56 -2.18 3.09 12.57
C SER A 56 -0.91 2.90 11.73
N LEU A 57 0.02 2.05 12.16
CA LEU A 57 1.24 1.70 11.41
C LEU A 57 0.97 0.85 10.16
N LEU A 58 -0.16 0.13 10.11
CA LEU A 58 -0.48 -0.86 9.08
C LEU A 58 -0.74 -0.22 7.70
N GLY A 59 -1.32 0.98 7.67
CA GLY A 59 -1.62 1.67 6.41
C GLY A 59 -0.36 2.02 5.63
N ALA A 60 0.58 2.70 6.28
CA ALA A 60 1.88 3.03 5.69
C ALA A 60 2.71 1.79 5.34
N TYR A 61 2.69 0.77 6.21
CA TYR A 61 3.34 -0.52 5.97
C TYR A 61 2.86 -1.15 4.66
N GLY A 62 1.54 -1.30 4.50
CA GLY A 62 0.96 -1.93 3.32
C GLY A 62 1.31 -1.17 2.04
N ASN A 63 1.23 0.17 2.10
CA ASN A 63 1.60 1.04 0.99
C ASN A 63 3.08 0.85 0.58
N HIS A 64 4.01 0.83 1.53
CA HIS A 64 5.43 0.57 1.24
C HIS A 64 5.66 -0.80 0.61
N VAL A 65 4.98 -1.84 1.10
CA VAL A 65 5.05 -3.19 0.53
C VAL A 65 4.69 -3.20 -0.97
N PHE A 66 3.66 -2.47 -1.40
CA PHE A 66 3.30 -2.40 -2.81
C PHE A 66 4.41 -1.83 -3.69
N PHE A 67 5.02 -0.73 -3.25
CA PHE A 67 6.13 -0.10 -3.99
C PHE A 67 7.39 -0.97 -3.95
N LEU A 68 7.73 -1.56 -2.81
CA LEU A 68 8.85 -2.50 -2.66
C LEU A 68 8.73 -3.67 -3.64
N ILE A 69 7.58 -4.34 -3.71
CA ILE A 69 7.41 -5.49 -4.61
C ILE A 69 7.47 -5.04 -6.07
N SER A 70 6.85 -3.92 -6.42
CA SER A 70 6.96 -3.37 -7.78
C SER A 70 8.42 -3.09 -8.15
N GLY A 71 9.17 -2.44 -7.27
CA GLY A 71 10.57 -2.10 -7.46
C GLY A 71 11.46 -3.32 -7.62
N PHE A 72 11.24 -4.31 -6.76
CA PHE A 72 11.96 -5.58 -6.74
C PHE A 72 11.94 -6.30 -8.09
N PHE A 73 10.83 -6.25 -8.82
CA PHE A 73 10.76 -6.89 -10.14
C PHE A 73 11.07 -5.95 -11.31
N LEU A 74 10.67 -4.67 -11.21
CA LEU A 74 10.72 -3.76 -12.36
C LEU A 74 12.09 -3.11 -12.54
N VAL A 75 12.74 -2.68 -11.46
CA VAL A 75 14.03 -2.00 -11.51
C VAL A 75 15.13 -2.88 -12.12
N PRO A 76 15.44 -4.08 -11.58
CA PRO A 76 16.52 -4.91 -12.13
C PRO A 76 16.21 -5.36 -13.56
N ARG A 77 14.95 -5.61 -13.90
CA ARG A 77 14.53 -5.98 -15.26
C ARG A 77 14.74 -4.82 -16.24
N ALA A 78 14.36 -3.61 -15.86
CA ALA A 78 14.56 -2.43 -16.69
C ALA A 78 16.06 -2.07 -16.81
N ALA A 79 16.83 -2.25 -15.74
CA ALA A 79 18.28 -2.04 -15.76
C ALA A 79 18.99 -3.05 -16.68
N ALA A 80 18.65 -4.33 -16.60
CA ALA A 80 19.23 -5.38 -17.43
C ALA A 80 18.96 -5.15 -18.93
N ALA A 81 17.73 -4.76 -19.29
CA ALA A 81 17.35 -4.48 -20.67
C ALA A 81 17.91 -3.14 -21.22
N SER A 82 18.46 -2.27 -20.37
CA SER A 82 18.87 -0.90 -20.77
C SER A 82 20.07 -0.83 -21.71
N ARG A 83 20.69 -1.98 -21.99
CA ARG A 83 21.81 -2.13 -22.94
C ARG A 83 21.36 -2.54 -24.34
N ASP A 84 20.09 -2.88 -24.51
CA ASP A 84 19.54 -3.28 -25.80
C ASP A 84 19.16 -2.05 -26.64
N ASP A 85 19.43 -2.06 -27.95
CA ASP A 85 19.12 -0.92 -28.84
C ASP A 85 17.61 -0.62 -28.90
N SER A 86 16.78 -1.65 -28.72
CA SER A 86 15.31 -1.51 -28.69
C SER A 86 14.75 -1.14 -27.31
N TYR A 87 15.61 -0.81 -26.33
CA TYR A 87 15.23 -0.59 -24.93
C TYR A 87 14.06 0.38 -24.78
N TRP A 88 14.19 1.59 -25.33
CA TRP A 88 13.20 2.65 -25.16
C TRP A 88 11.85 2.25 -25.76
N SER A 89 11.83 1.75 -26.99
CA SER A 89 10.58 1.34 -27.65
C SER A 89 9.92 0.14 -26.94
N ALA A 90 10.71 -0.80 -26.42
CA ALA A 90 10.19 -1.94 -25.65
C ALA A 90 9.65 -1.52 -24.27
N GLN A 91 10.39 -0.67 -23.55
CA GLN A 91 9.99 -0.20 -22.22
C GLN A 91 8.81 0.76 -22.28
N LEU A 92 8.76 1.68 -23.26
CA LEU A 92 7.61 2.57 -23.45
C LEU A 92 6.33 1.79 -23.75
N ARG A 93 6.40 0.73 -24.57
CA ARG A 93 5.26 -0.17 -24.79
C ARG A 93 4.84 -0.92 -23.53
N ALA A 94 5.80 -1.48 -22.78
CA ALA A 94 5.51 -2.17 -21.53
C ALA A 94 4.92 -1.22 -20.47
N CYS A 95 5.45 0.00 -20.41
CA CYS A 95 4.98 1.08 -19.56
C CYS A 95 3.56 1.50 -19.94
N GLY A 96 3.30 1.77 -21.23
CA GLY A 96 1.98 2.11 -21.74
C GLY A 96 0.94 1.05 -21.43
N ARG A 97 1.28 -0.24 -21.57
CA ARG A 97 0.38 -1.33 -21.16
C ARG A 97 0.06 -1.30 -19.66
N ARG A 98 1.06 -1.12 -18.79
CA ARG A 98 0.85 -1.01 -17.33
C ARG A 98 -0.02 0.19 -16.98
N ALA A 99 0.27 1.34 -17.58
CA ALA A 99 -0.50 2.57 -17.40
C ALA A 99 -1.96 2.37 -17.83
N LEU A 100 -2.17 1.77 -19.01
CA LEU A 100 -3.51 1.47 -19.51
C LEU A 100 -4.27 0.51 -18.59
N THR A 101 -3.62 -0.52 -18.03
CA THR A 101 -4.25 -1.39 -17.03
C THR A 101 -4.71 -0.61 -15.79
N VAL A 102 -3.91 0.33 -15.29
CA VAL A 102 -4.29 1.18 -14.15
C VAL A 102 -5.44 2.13 -14.52
N LEU A 103 -5.32 2.84 -15.64
CA LEU A 103 -6.33 3.80 -16.10
C LEU A 103 -7.67 3.12 -16.40
N ALA A 104 -7.65 1.97 -17.08
CA ALA A 104 -8.85 1.18 -17.31
C ALA A 104 -9.47 0.67 -16.00
N SER A 105 -8.64 0.31 -15.01
CA SER A 105 -9.13 -0.09 -13.69
C SER A 105 -9.86 1.05 -12.97
N VAL A 106 -9.30 2.26 -13.02
CA VAL A 106 -9.93 3.46 -12.47
C VAL A 106 -11.23 3.77 -13.22
N ALA A 107 -11.22 3.72 -14.55
CA ALA A 107 -12.41 3.99 -15.36
C ALA A 107 -13.57 3.02 -15.08
N VAL A 108 -13.28 1.72 -14.93
CA VAL A 108 -14.29 0.71 -14.58
C VAL A 108 -14.93 1.02 -13.23
N TRP A 109 -14.12 1.23 -12.20
CA TRP A 109 -14.65 1.51 -10.86
C TRP A 109 -15.33 2.87 -10.76
N ALA A 110 -14.86 3.87 -11.52
CA ALA A 110 -15.54 5.16 -11.65
C ALA A 110 -16.92 5.00 -12.29
N ALA A 111 -17.04 4.21 -13.36
CA ALA A 111 -18.32 3.91 -14.00
C ALA A 111 -19.26 3.15 -13.05
N VAL A 112 -18.75 2.16 -12.31
CA VAL A 112 -19.54 1.45 -11.29
C VAL A 112 -20.01 2.38 -10.18
N ALA A 113 -19.17 3.30 -9.71
CA ALA A 113 -19.55 4.27 -8.69
C ALA A 113 -20.61 5.27 -9.18
N LEU A 114 -20.46 5.79 -10.39
CA LEU A 114 -21.46 6.63 -11.03
C LEU A 114 -22.79 5.88 -11.20
N ALA A 115 -22.73 4.60 -11.57
CA ALA A 115 -23.89 3.74 -11.71
C ALA A 115 -24.62 3.52 -10.39
N VAL A 116 -23.89 3.17 -9.32
CA VAL A 116 -24.45 2.98 -7.98
C VAL A 116 -25.06 4.29 -7.47
N ASN A 117 -24.37 5.42 -7.67
CA ASN A 117 -24.86 6.75 -7.28
C ASN A 117 -26.15 7.14 -8.02
N ALA A 118 -26.27 6.78 -9.31
CA ALA A 118 -27.43 7.11 -10.12
C ALA A 118 -28.64 6.20 -9.87
N TRP A 119 -28.41 4.90 -9.59
CA TRP A 119 -29.48 3.89 -9.67
C TRP A 119 -29.68 3.05 -8.41
N VAL A 120 -28.78 3.09 -7.43
CA VAL A 120 -28.84 2.21 -6.25
C VAL A 120 -28.96 3.02 -4.96
N VAL A 121 -27.94 3.81 -4.66
CA VAL A 121 -27.88 4.64 -3.44
C VAL A 121 -26.95 5.83 -3.70
N PRO A 122 -27.32 7.04 -3.25
CA PRO A 122 -26.43 8.20 -3.34
C PRO A 122 -25.09 7.92 -2.66
N VAL A 123 -24.00 8.04 -3.42
CA VAL A 123 -22.62 7.93 -2.93
C VAL A 123 -22.07 9.35 -2.84
N GLY A 124 -22.10 9.93 -1.63
CA GLY A 124 -21.67 11.32 -1.43
C GLY A 124 -20.29 11.60 -2.04
N ARG A 125 -20.13 12.76 -2.69
CA ARG A 125 -18.94 13.20 -3.45
C ARG A 125 -18.71 12.57 -4.83
N VAL A 126 -19.45 11.51 -5.22
CA VAL A 126 -19.35 10.98 -6.58
C VAL A 126 -20.20 11.84 -7.53
N SER A 127 -19.53 12.51 -8.47
CA SER A 127 -20.19 13.34 -9.47
C SER A 127 -19.38 13.37 -10.77
N LEU A 128 -20.07 13.63 -11.89
CA LEU A 128 -19.44 13.97 -13.17
C LEU A 128 -18.88 15.40 -13.18
N THR A 129 -19.45 16.29 -12.35
CA THR A 129 -19.10 17.72 -12.32
C THR A 129 -17.99 18.06 -11.34
N ASP A 130 -17.71 17.18 -10.38
CA ASP A 130 -16.65 17.36 -9.39
C ASP A 130 -15.58 16.28 -9.58
N PRO A 131 -14.34 16.62 -10.02
CA PRO A 131 -13.28 15.64 -10.21
C PRO A 131 -12.52 15.29 -8.91
N THR A 132 -12.82 15.93 -7.77
CA THR A 132 -12.03 15.79 -6.53
C THR A 132 -11.99 14.36 -6.00
N TRP A 133 -13.07 13.58 -6.15
CA TRP A 133 -13.12 12.17 -5.75
C TRP A 133 -12.18 11.28 -6.57
N LEU A 134 -11.92 11.62 -7.84
CA LEU A 134 -10.96 10.91 -8.69
C LEU A 134 -9.54 11.41 -8.50
N VAL A 135 -9.32 12.72 -8.45
CA VAL A 135 -7.97 13.30 -8.35
C VAL A 135 -7.45 13.23 -6.92
N GLY A 136 -8.21 13.79 -5.98
CA GLY A 136 -7.87 13.82 -4.56
C GLY A 136 -8.08 12.46 -3.88
N GLY A 137 -9.15 11.74 -4.20
CA GLY A 137 -9.46 10.44 -3.58
C GLY A 137 -8.52 9.31 -3.99
N LEU A 138 -7.89 9.40 -5.18
CA LEU A 138 -7.00 8.35 -5.70
C LEU A 138 -5.52 8.76 -5.76
N GLN A 139 -5.09 9.72 -4.92
CA GLN A 139 -3.70 10.19 -4.86
C GLN A 139 -2.67 9.06 -4.85
N PHE A 140 -2.89 8.01 -4.07
CA PHE A 140 -2.00 6.85 -4.01
C PHE A 140 -1.85 6.14 -5.38
N ILE A 141 -2.96 5.97 -6.11
CA ILE A 141 -2.97 5.35 -7.44
C ILE A 141 -2.22 6.22 -8.45
N TRP A 142 -2.38 7.55 -8.36
CA TRP A 142 -1.67 8.49 -9.23
C TRP A 142 -0.17 8.50 -8.98
N VAL A 143 0.26 8.47 -7.71
CA VAL A 143 1.68 8.33 -7.36
C VAL A 143 2.22 6.99 -7.87
N TYR A 144 1.48 5.90 -7.67
CA TYR A 144 1.86 4.59 -8.19
C TYR A 144 2.04 4.62 -9.71
N LEU A 145 1.09 5.20 -10.44
CA LEU A 145 1.15 5.35 -11.89
C LEU A 145 2.38 6.18 -12.31
N ALA A 146 2.64 7.31 -11.65
CA ALA A 146 3.81 8.15 -11.93
C ALA A 146 5.13 7.36 -11.76
N VAL A 147 5.25 6.58 -10.69
CA VAL A 147 6.43 5.71 -10.48
C VAL A 147 6.53 4.63 -11.55
N MET A 148 5.40 4.03 -11.97
CA MET A 148 5.39 3.03 -13.06
C MET A 148 5.83 3.64 -14.40
N VAL A 149 5.47 4.90 -14.65
CA VAL A 149 5.88 5.65 -15.84
C VAL A 149 7.36 6.01 -15.79
N ALA A 150 7.92 6.27 -14.61
CA ALA A 150 9.34 6.57 -14.43
C ALA A 150 10.26 5.35 -14.58
N VAL A 151 9.74 4.11 -14.59
CA VAL A 151 10.54 2.86 -14.64
C VAL A 151 11.59 2.83 -15.76
N PRO A 152 11.32 3.23 -17.01
CA PRO A 152 12.33 3.22 -18.07
C PRO A 152 13.52 4.14 -17.75
N VAL A 153 13.24 5.34 -17.21
CA VAL A 153 14.31 6.27 -16.81
C VAL A 153 15.07 5.71 -15.62
N ILE A 154 14.36 5.22 -14.59
CA ILE A 154 14.97 4.63 -13.39
C ILE A 154 15.89 3.46 -13.78
N GLY A 155 15.43 2.54 -14.63
CA GLY A 155 16.24 1.40 -15.08
C GLY A 155 17.48 1.83 -15.87
N TRP A 156 17.34 2.80 -16.77
CA TRP A 156 18.45 3.34 -17.54
C TRP A 156 19.52 4.01 -16.67
N VAL A 157 19.11 4.80 -15.68
CA VAL A 157 20.01 5.42 -14.68
C VAL A 157 20.65 4.33 -13.82
N TRP A 158 19.86 3.40 -13.30
CA TRP A 158 20.33 2.32 -12.42
C TRP A 158 21.49 1.52 -13.02
N ALA A 159 21.45 1.25 -14.32
CA ALA A 159 22.49 0.49 -15.02
C ALA A 159 23.79 1.28 -15.26
N ARG A 160 23.77 2.61 -15.13
CA ARG A 160 24.90 3.53 -15.36
C ARG A 160 25.53 4.04 -14.07
N VAL A 161 24.81 3.95 -12.95
CA VAL A 161 25.36 4.27 -11.64
C VAL A 161 26.31 3.16 -11.18
N ARG A 162 27.51 3.53 -10.72
CA ARG A 162 28.52 2.56 -10.24
C ARG A 162 28.05 1.74 -9.04
N SER A 163 27.39 2.39 -8.07
CA SER A 163 26.88 1.75 -6.84
C SER A 163 25.43 2.13 -6.60
N PRO A 164 24.47 1.56 -7.34
CA PRO A 164 23.07 1.93 -7.21
C PRO A 164 22.53 1.63 -5.82
N ARG A 165 22.97 0.53 -5.18
CA ARG A 165 22.58 0.20 -3.80
C ARG A 165 23.08 1.21 -2.78
N GLY A 166 24.32 1.69 -2.94
CA GLY A 166 24.87 2.74 -2.07
C GLY A 166 24.10 4.05 -2.19
N VAL A 167 23.76 4.45 -3.42
CA VAL A 167 22.91 5.62 -3.68
C VAL A 167 21.54 5.47 -3.04
N VAL A 168 20.89 4.32 -3.21
CA VAL A 168 19.58 4.05 -2.60
C VAL A 168 19.64 4.11 -1.07
N LEU A 169 20.70 3.57 -0.45
CA LEU A 169 20.90 3.66 0.99
C LEU A 169 20.98 5.11 1.46
N VAL A 170 21.84 5.92 0.83
CA VAL A 170 21.99 7.35 1.17
C VAL A 170 20.67 8.10 1.01
N VAL A 171 19.98 7.92 -0.13
CA VAL A 171 18.67 8.55 -0.38
C VAL A 171 17.65 8.12 0.67
N THR A 172 17.63 6.84 1.06
CA THR A 172 16.73 6.34 2.11
C THR A 172 16.99 7.05 3.44
N VAL A 173 18.26 7.14 3.86
CA VAL A 173 18.64 7.81 5.12
C VAL A 173 18.21 9.28 5.09
N VAL A 174 18.50 10.01 4.01
CA VAL A 174 18.15 11.42 3.88
C VAL A 174 16.64 11.63 3.92
N VAL A 175 15.87 10.85 3.16
CA VAL A 175 14.40 10.96 3.11
C VAL A 175 13.78 10.66 4.47
N PHE A 176 14.23 9.61 5.16
CA PHE A 176 13.68 9.28 6.47
C PHE A 176 14.14 10.22 7.59
N ALA A 177 15.29 10.89 7.45
CA ALA A 177 15.67 11.99 8.33
C ALA A 177 14.76 13.21 8.15
N VAL A 178 14.44 13.58 6.91
CA VAL A 178 13.47 14.65 6.61
C VAL A 178 12.07 14.28 7.11
N ASN A 179 11.65 13.02 6.92
CA ASN A 179 10.38 12.53 7.43
C ASN A 179 10.29 12.56 8.95
N ALA A 180 11.37 12.20 9.65
CA ALA A 180 11.44 12.33 11.10
C ALA A 180 11.31 13.80 11.53
N TYR A 181 12.01 14.72 10.86
CA TYR A 181 11.83 16.15 11.12
C TYR A 181 10.37 16.60 10.91
N ILE A 182 9.72 16.16 9.84
CA ILE A 182 8.30 16.47 9.62
C ILE A 182 7.44 15.91 10.75
N ALA A 183 7.59 14.63 11.09
CA ALA A 183 6.74 13.98 12.08
C ALA A 183 6.89 14.57 13.49
N PHE A 184 8.12 14.90 13.90
CA PHE A 184 8.43 15.31 15.28
C PHE A 184 8.56 16.83 15.47
N VAL A 185 8.85 17.61 14.42
CA VAL A 185 9.17 19.04 14.57
C VAL A 185 8.22 19.93 13.79
N SER A 186 7.94 19.59 12.53
CA SER A 186 7.14 20.43 11.64
C SER A 186 6.07 19.64 10.91
N PRO A 187 5.07 19.10 11.64
CA PRO A 187 4.05 18.27 11.02
C PRO A 187 3.28 19.08 9.97
N GLY A 188 3.03 20.37 10.17
CA GLY A 188 2.21 21.22 9.29
C GLY A 188 0.71 21.07 9.59
N SER A 189 -0.14 21.80 8.87
CA SER A 189 -1.61 21.75 9.05
C SER A 189 -2.23 20.42 8.61
N ASP A 190 -3.45 20.13 9.06
CA ASP A 190 -4.20 18.94 8.63
C ASP A 190 -4.74 19.07 7.21
N GLU A 191 -5.15 20.28 6.83
CA GLU A 191 -5.55 20.62 5.46
C GLU A 191 -4.33 21.06 4.64
N ARG A 192 -3.83 20.16 3.78
CA ARG A 192 -2.71 20.42 2.88
C ARG A 192 -3.11 20.34 1.43
N GLY A 193 -2.82 21.42 0.70
CA GLY A 193 -2.86 21.45 -0.76
C GLY A 193 -2.02 20.33 -1.38
N LEU A 194 -2.35 19.91 -2.59
CA LEU A 194 -1.68 18.81 -3.28
C LEU A 194 -0.18 19.03 -3.49
N LEU A 195 0.24 20.29 -3.62
CA LEU A 195 1.64 20.69 -3.87
C LEU A 195 2.40 21.06 -2.59
N GLU A 196 1.80 20.92 -1.42
CA GLU A 196 2.50 21.18 -0.16
C GLU A 196 3.62 20.17 0.03
N TRP A 197 4.84 20.66 0.29
CA TRP A 197 6.04 19.82 0.20
C TRP A 197 6.08 18.69 1.23
N ARG A 198 5.55 18.87 2.45
CA ARG A 198 5.46 17.79 3.44
C ARG A 198 4.49 16.71 2.99
N LYS A 199 3.42 17.06 2.28
CA LYS A 199 2.53 16.12 1.63
C LYS A 199 3.26 15.36 0.51
N LEU A 200 4.03 16.07 -0.32
CA LEU A 200 4.84 15.46 -1.38
C LEU A 200 5.88 14.46 -0.85
N MET A 201 6.36 14.64 0.39
CA MET A 201 7.26 13.66 1.03
C MET A 201 6.64 12.27 1.19
N SER A 202 5.30 12.16 1.24
CA SER A 202 4.64 10.84 1.19
C SER A 202 4.90 10.14 -0.16
N ALA A 203 4.83 10.88 -1.28
CA ALA A 203 5.15 10.33 -2.60
C ALA A 203 6.64 10.01 -2.74
N VAL A 204 7.53 10.85 -2.19
CA VAL A 204 8.98 10.60 -2.16
C VAL A 204 9.30 9.33 -1.39
N SER A 205 8.64 9.09 -0.24
CA SER A 205 8.83 7.88 0.56
C SER A 205 8.43 6.61 -0.19
N TYR A 206 7.43 6.68 -1.07
CA TYR A 206 7.06 5.59 -1.96
C TYR A 206 8.05 5.36 -3.11
N VAL A 207 8.62 6.43 -3.67
CA VAL A 207 9.74 6.33 -4.62
C VAL A 207 10.93 5.63 -3.95
N VAL A 208 11.27 6.00 -2.72
CA VAL A 208 12.33 5.34 -1.94
C VAL A 208 12.01 3.87 -1.73
N ALA A 209 10.79 3.52 -1.30
CA ALA A 209 10.37 2.13 -1.16
C ALA A 209 10.51 1.34 -2.47
N PHE A 210 10.15 1.94 -3.60
CA PHE A 210 10.35 1.34 -4.93
C PHE A 210 11.84 1.09 -5.24
N LEU A 211 12.71 2.08 -5.00
CA LEU A 211 14.14 1.93 -5.23
C LEU A 211 14.79 0.90 -4.31
N VAL A 212 14.39 0.86 -3.03
CA VAL A 212 14.83 -0.17 -2.07
C VAL A 212 14.41 -1.56 -2.51
N GLY A 213 13.20 -1.71 -3.05
CA GLY A 213 12.75 -2.95 -3.68
C GLY A 213 13.74 -3.42 -4.75
N GLY A 214 14.13 -2.52 -5.65
CA GLY A 214 15.15 -2.79 -6.67
C GLY A 214 16.52 -3.19 -6.09
N ALA A 215 16.93 -2.55 -4.98
CA ALA A 215 18.18 -2.87 -4.30
C ALA A 215 18.18 -4.28 -3.69
N LEU A 216 17.03 -4.71 -3.13
CA LEU A 216 16.84 -6.02 -2.52
C LEU A 216 16.90 -7.18 -3.53
N SER A 217 16.51 -6.97 -4.79
CA SER A 217 16.38 -8.05 -5.80
C SER A 217 17.65 -8.84 -6.10
N GLY A 218 18.84 -8.31 -5.79
CA GLY A 218 20.10 -9.03 -5.96
C GLY A 218 20.91 -9.15 -4.67
N ALA A 219 20.30 -8.91 -3.51
CA ALA A 219 20.94 -9.00 -2.21
C ALA A 219 20.79 -10.41 -1.62
N ARG A 220 21.67 -10.77 -0.69
CA ARG A 220 21.47 -11.94 0.18
C ARG A 220 20.54 -11.53 1.30
N LEU A 221 19.42 -12.24 1.47
CA LEU A 221 18.30 -11.83 2.32
C LEU A 221 18.08 -12.75 3.52
N SER A 222 19.10 -13.51 3.94
CA SER A 222 19.03 -14.41 5.10
C SER A 222 18.86 -13.72 6.46
N TRP A 223 18.91 -12.39 6.47
CA TRP A 223 18.60 -11.55 7.61
C TRP A 223 17.10 -11.22 7.71
N GLY A 224 16.30 -11.51 6.67
CA GLY A 224 14.90 -11.14 6.57
C GLY A 224 14.04 -11.52 7.78
N PRO A 225 14.01 -12.81 8.19
CA PRO A 225 13.20 -13.26 9.33
C PRO A 225 13.58 -12.58 10.66
N ARG A 226 14.88 -12.43 10.92
CA ARG A 226 15.37 -11.78 12.15
C ARG A 226 15.03 -10.29 12.16
N ALA A 227 15.24 -9.61 11.03
CA ALA A 227 14.90 -8.20 10.88
C ALA A 227 13.39 -7.97 10.96
N LEU A 228 12.57 -8.91 10.48
CA LEU A 228 11.12 -8.85 10.57
C LEU A 228 10.67 -8.96 12.03
N ALA A 229 11.19 -9.94 12.77
CA ALA A 229 10.91 -10.08 14.20
C ALA A 229 11.30 -8.82 14.99
N ALA A 230 12.50 -8.28 14.74
CA ALA A 230 12.97 -7.06 15.37
C ALA A 230 12.11 -5.84 15.01
N SER A 231 11.79 -5.64 13.72
CA SER A 231 10.97 -4.51 13.27
C SER A 231 9.54 -4.60 13.81
N ALA A 232 8.95 -5.79 13.86
CA ALA A 232 7.64 -6.02 14.46
C ALA A 232 7.65 -5.73 15.96
N ALA A 233 8.67 -6.18 16.68
CA ALA A 233 8.83 -5.87 18.10
C ALA A 233 8.96 -4.35 18.32
N CYS A 234 9.78 -3.64 17.54
CA CYS A 234 9.89 -2.19 17.63
C CYS A 234 8.57 -1.46 17.35
N CYS A 235 7.79 -1.92 16.37
CA CYS A 235 6.47 -1.35 16.08
C CYS A 235 5.52 -1.50 17.27
N VAL A 236 5.41 -2.72 17.81
CA VAL A 236 4.53 -3.03 18.95
C VAL A 236 4.98 -2.29 20.19
N VAL A 237 6.27 -2.36 20.55
CA VAL A 237 6.80 -1.69 21.73
C VAL A 237 6.64 -0.18 21.63
N GLY A 238 6.95 0.43 20.48
CA GLY A 238 6.82 1.87 20.28
C GLY A 238 5.37 2.35 20.41
N ALA A 239 4.44 1.69 19.72
CA ALA A 239 3.02 2.04 19.77
C ALA A 239 2.41 1.76 21.15
N CYS A 240 2.72 0.63 21.78
CA CYS A 240 2.21 0.28 23.10
C CYS A 240 2.78 1.20 24.19
N ALA A 241 4.08 1.52 24.16
CA ALA A 241 4.66 2.43 25.13
C ALA A 241 4.01 3.81 25.06
N ALA A 242 3.87 4.38 23.86
CA ALA A 242 3.22 5.68 23.67
C ALA A 242 1.73 5.64 24.06
N GLY A 243 0.99 4.59 23.66
CA GLY A 243 -0.44 4.47 23.97
C GLY A 243 -0.74 4.22 25.45
N LEU A 244 0.04 3.36 26.12
CA LEU A 244 -0.11 3.11 27.56
C LEU A 244 0.28 4.33 28.39
N ALA A 245 1.27 5.12 27.94
CA ALA A 245 1.61 6.41 28.53
C ALA A 245 0.60 7.52 28.18
N SER A 246 -0.38 7.25 27.31
CA SER A 246 -1.31 8.24 26.74
C SER A 246 -0.60 9.45 26.08
N ASP A 247 0.60 9.21 25.54
CA ASP A 247 1.36 10.21 24.79
C ASP A 247 0.83 10.28 23.34
N LEU A 248 -0.24 11.06 23.17
CA LEU A 248 -0.93 11.23 21.89
C LEU A 248 -0.04 11.87 20.82
N TRP A 249 0.88 12.73 21.24
CA TRP A 249 1.83 13.37 20.34
C TRP A 249 2.81 12.34 19.78
N LEU A 250 3.40 11.51 20.65
CA LEU A 250 4.33 10.47 20.23
C LEU A 250 3.63 9.42 19.38
N LEU A 251 2.40 9.03 19.73
CA LEU A 251 1.58 8.14 18.89
C LEU A 251 1.41 8.70 17.47
N LYS A 252 1.00 9.96 17.35
CA LYS A 252 0.85 10.65 16.05
C LYS A 252 2.17 10.72 15.28
N ALA A 253 3.28 11.01 15.96
CA ALA A 253 4.59 11.13 15.32
C ALA A 253 5.11 9.78 14.81
N LEU A 254 4.96 8.70 15.60
CA LEU A 254 5.42 7.36 15.24
C LEU A 254 4.64 6.76 14.07
N SER A 255 3.35 7.08 13.94
CA SER A 255 2.49 6.60 12.85
C SER A 255 2.19 7.68 11.79
N PHE A 256 3.03 8.72 11.72
CA PHE A 256 2.77 9.87 10.86
C PHE A 256 2.73 9.47 9.38
N LYS A 257 1.51 9.29 8.86
CA LYS A 257 1.15 9.04 7.46
C LYS A 257 2.12 8.07 6.77
N SER A 258 2.42 8.27 5.49
CA SER A 258 3.28 7.41 4.67
C SER A 258 4.78 7.59 4.93
N THR A 259 5.15 8.29 6.00
CA THR A 259 6.51 8.72 6.31
C THR A 259 7.09 8.04 7.56
N SER A 260 6.31 7.18 8.22
CA SER A 260 6.74 6.41 9.39
C SER A 260 7.91 5.47 9.07
N LEU A 261 9.02 5.66 9.78
CA LEU A 261 10.20 4.79 9.68
C LEU A 261 9.92 3.37 10.19
N LEU A 262 9.07 3.22 11.22
CA LEU A 262 8.69 1.91 11.77
C LEU A 262 7.94 1.08 10.72
N SER A 263 6.91 1.67 10.11
CA SER A 263 6.14 1.03 9.03
C SER A 263 7.01 0.68 7.82
N PHE A 264 7.95 1.56 7.47
CA PHE A 264 8.89 1.31 6.37
C PHE A 264 9.87 0.17 6.68
N ALA A 265 10.49 0.16 7.87
CA ALA A 265 11.41 -0.91 8.28
C ALA A 265 10.71 -2.27 8.34
N LEU A 266 9.47 -2.30 8.86
CA LEU A 266 8.62 -3.48 8.85
C LEU A 266 8.33 -3.96 7.41
N ALA A 267 8.04 -3.04 6.48
CA ALA A 267 7.78 -3.38 5.08
C ALA A 267 9.02 -3.95 4.38
N VAL A 268 10.19 -3.34 4.59
CA VAL A 268 11.47 -3.79 4.03
C VAL A 268 11.84 -5.19 4.54
N SER A 269 11.70 -5.41 5.84
CA SER A 269 12.00 -6.70 6.46
C SER A 269 11.00 -7.80 6.07
N SER A 270 9.71 -7.49 5.98
CA SER A 270 8.69 -8.39 5.42
C SER A 270 9.01 -8.79 3.98
N MET A 271 9.41 -7.82 3.15
CA MET A 271 9.81 -8.09 1.77
C MET A 271 11.07 -8.97 1.71
N ALA A 272 12.07 -8.69 2.54
CA ALA A 272 13.28 -9.50 2.61
C ALA A 272 12.97 -10.95 3.03
N CYS A 273 12.13 -11.14 4.05
CA CYS A 273 11.67 -12.46 4.51
C CYS A 273 10.90 -13.21 3.42
N ALA A 274 9.99 -12.53 2.70
CA ALA A 274 9.22 -13.15 1.63
C ALA A 274 10.10 -13.51 0.41
N ALA A 275 11.12 -12.70 0.13
CA ALA A 275 12.02 -12.87 -1.00
C ALA A 275 13.17 -13.87 -0.73
N GLU A 276 13.57 -14.11 0.52
CA GLU A 276 14.62 -15.07 0.88
C GLU A 276 14.37 -16.46 0.25
N GLY A 277 13.13 -16.95 0.31
CA GLY A 277 12.73 -18.24 -0.24
C GLY A 277 12.63 -18.33 -1.78
N MET A 278 12.87 -17.23 -2.50
CA MET A 278 12.84 -17.25 -3.98
C MET A 278 13.98 -18.08 -4.58
N GLY A 279 15.12 -18.20 -3.87
CA GLY A 279 16.31 -18.90 -4.35
C GLY A 279 16.18 -20.42 -4.38
N GLU A 280 15.25 -20.99 -3.60
CA GLU A 280 15.12 -22.44 -3.43
C GLU A 280 14.30 -23.13 -4.53
N GLY A 281 13.78 -22.38 -5.52
CA GLY A 281 13.13 -22.94 -6.71
C GLY A 281 11.85 -23.75 -6.44
N ARG A 282 11.41 -23.88 -5.19
CA ARG A 282 10.23 -24.64 -4.81
C ARG A 282 8.99 -23.86 -5.21
N LEU A 283 8.35 -24.30 -6.30
CA LEU A 283 7.00 -23.87 -6.61
C LEU A 283 6.11 -24.32 -5.45
N GLU A 284 5.62 -23.38 -4.65
CA GLU A 284 4.65 -23.69 -3.60
C GLU A 284 3.38 -24.19 -4.26
N THR A 285 3.19 -25.51 -4.24
CA THR A 285 2.03 -26.20 -4.79
C THR A 285 1.01 -26.41 -3.68
N GLY A 286 -0.24 -26.02 -3.92
CA GLY A 286 -1.31 -26.15 -2.93
C GLY A 286 -2.50 -25.26 -3.23
N ARG A 287 -3.68 -25.63 -2.69
CA ARG A 287 -4.93 -24.88 -2.87
C ARG A 287 -4.82 -23.44 -2.36
N LEU A 288 -4.14 -23.24 -1.23
CA LEU A 288 -3.89 -21.90 -0.66
C LEU A 288 -3.02 -21.04 -1.60
N ALA A 289 -1.91 -21.58 -2.11
CA ALA A 289 -1.03 -20.87 -3.03
C ALA A 289 -1.73 -20.53 -4.37
N ALA A 290 -2.66 -21.39 -4.83
CA ALA A 290 -3.50 -21.11 -5.99
C ALA A 290 -4.52 -20.00 -5.70
N ALA A 291 -5.20 -20.05 -4.54
CA ALA A 291 -6.16 -19.04 -4.11
C ALA A 291 -5.51 -17.65 -4.00
N ILE A 292 -4.35 -17.56 -3.33
CA ILE A 292 -3.58 -16.31 -3.18
C ILE A 292 -3.23 -15.72 -4.56
N ARG A 293 -2.69 -16.55 -5.47
CA ARG A 293 -2.33 -16.12 -6.84
C ARG A 293 -3.55 -15.64 -7.62
N ALA A 294 -4.67 -16.31 -7.47
CA ALA A 294 -5.90 -15.91 -8.13
C ALA A 294 -6.44 -14.59 -7.59
N THR A 295 -6.21 -14.26 -6.31
CA THR A 295 -6.82 -13.10 -5.63
C THR A 295 -6.03 -11.83 -5.86
N THR A 296 -4.72 -11.96 -6.04
CA THR A 296 -3.83 -10.80 -6.13
C THR A 296 -4.13 -9.82 -7.29
N PRO A 297 -4.57 -10.25 -8.49
CA PRO A 297 -5.00 -9.32 -9.53
C PRO A 297 -6.07 -8.32 -9.07
N SER A 298 -6.88 -8.67 -8.09
CA SER A 298 -7.99 -7.86 -7.58
C SER A 298 -7.60 -6.78 -6.57
N ILE A 299 -6.36 -6.79 -6.08
CA ILE A 299 -5.89 -5.86 -5.06
C ILE A 299 -5.95 -4.39 -5.52
N LEU A 300 -5.59 -4.12 -6.79
CA LEU A 300 -5.70 -2.78 -7.36
C LEU A 300 -7.16 -2.31 -7.38
N GLY A 301 -8.09 -3.22 -7.72
CA GLY A 301 -9.52 -2.95 -7.71
C GLY A 301 -10.03 -2.61 -6.32
N PHE A 302 -9.59 -3.36 -5.30
CA PHE A 302 -9.93 -3.06 -3.91
C PHE A 302 -9.50 -1.65 -3.49
N TYR A 303 -8.27 -1.24 -3.78
CA TYR A 303 -7.82 0.12 -3.44
C TYR A 303 -8.70 1.20 -4.05
N ILE A 304 -9.04 1.05 -5.33
CA ILE A 304 -9.87 2.02 -6.05
C ILE A 304 -11.27 2.02 -5.46
N ALA A 305 -11.88 0.85 -5.29
CA ALA A 305 -13.22 0.70 -4.73
C ALA A 305 -13.32 1.26 -3.30
N GLN A 306 -12.40 0.90 -2.40
CA GLN A 306 -12.37 1.41 -1.03
C GLN A 306 -12.33 2.94 -1.01
N SER A 307 -11.50 3.54 -1.87
CA SER A 307 -11.33 5.01 -1.92
C SER A 307 -12.55 5.70 -2.53
N VAL A 308 -13.08 5.18 -3.64
CA VAL A 308 -14.22 5.77 -4.35
C VAL A 308 -15.51 5.66 -3.54
N PHE A 309 -15.72 4.52 -2.88
CA PHE A 309 -16.92 4.26 -2.08
C PHE A 309 -16.77 4.65 -0.60
N THR A 310 -15.75 5.42 -0.24
CA THR A 310 -15.51 5.80 1.17
C THR A 310 -16.74 6.42 1.83
N SER A 311 -17.44 7.32 1.14
CA SER A 311 -18.67 7.94 1.66
C SER A 311 -19.83 6.97 1.89
N ALA A 312 -19.82 5.80 1.25
CA ALA A 312 -20.86 4.78 1.39
C ALA A 312 -20.55 3.78 2.51
N TRP A 313 -19.34 3.20 2.54
CA TRP A 313 -19.03 2.14 3.50
C TRP A 313 -18.60 2.66 4.87
N HIS A 314 -18.00 3.84 4.92
CA HIS A 314 -17.37 4.35 6.14
C HIS A 314 -18.36 4.78 7.23
N PRO A 315 -19.50 5.44 6.93
CA PRO A 315 -20.53 5.71 7.93
C PRO A 315 -21.07 4.42 8.56
N VAL A 316 -21.35 3.41 7.73
CA VAL A 316 -21.85 2.09 8.18
C VAL A 316 -20.82 1.41 9.08
N ALA A 317 -19.53 1.45 8.70
CA ALA A 317 -18.46 0.92 9.54
C ALA A 317 -18.39 1.66 10.89
N ASN A 318 -18.47 2.99 10.89
CA ASN A 318 -18.42 3.79 12.11
C ASN A 318 -19.59 3.49 13.06
N GLU A 319 -20.81 3.34 12.56
CA GLU A 319 -21.98 2.97 13.38
C GLU A 319 -21.82 1.58 14.00
N LEU A 320 -21.32 0.62 13.21
CA LEU A 320 -21.02 -0.72 13.68
C LEU A 320 -19.94 -0.71 14.77
N LEU A 321 -18.85 0.03 14.57
CA LEU A 321 -17.77 0.16 15.55
C LEU A 321 -18.23 0.88 16.82
N ALA A 322 -19.03 1.94 16.70
CA ALA A 322 -19.60 2.64 17.85
C ALA A 322 -20.47 1.71 18.70
N SER A 323 -21.29 0.89 18.05
CA SER A 323 -22.11 -0.13 18.72
C SER A 323 -21.26 -1.17 19.44
N ALA A 324 -20.21 -1.67 18.77
CA ALA A 324 -19.27 -2.63 19.34
C ALA A 324 -18.46 -2.05 20.50
N LEU A 325 -18.13 -0.75 20.46
CA LEU A 325 -17.46 -0.05 21.54
C LEU A 325 -18.32 0.01 22.81
N GLY A 326 -19.65 0.13 22.66
CA GLY A 326 -20.60 0.05 23.78
C GLY A 326 -20.56 -1.29 24.53
N VAL A 327 -20.13 -2.37 23.87
CA VAL A 327 -19.87 -3.68 24.50
C VAL A 327 -18.49 -3.72 25.15
N GLY A 328 -17.48 -3.12 24.52
CA GLY A 328 -16.17 -2.89 25.10
C GLY A 328 -15.02 -2.88 24.09
N PRO A 329 -13.78 -2.53 24.51
CA PRO A 329 -12.63 -2.37 23.62
C PRO A 329 -12.27 -3.63 22.80
N ALA A 330 -12.43 -4.81 23.39
CA ALA A 330 -12.17 -6.07 22.68
C ALA A 330 -13.20 -6.32 21.57
N ALA A 331 -14.48 -6.06 21.83
CA ALA A 331 -15.54 -6.18 20.85
C ALA A 331 -15.35 -5.17 19.71
N PHE A 332 -14.95 -3.94 20.04
CA PHE A 332 -14.60 -2.89 19.07
C PHE A 332 -13.49 -3.34 18.11
N LEU A 333 -12.35 -3.81 18.65
CA LEU A 333 -11.20 -4.25 17.84
C LEU A 333 -11.54 -5.48 17.00
N ALA A 334 -12.22 -6.47 17.59
CA ALA A 334 -12.61 -7.69 16.90
C ALA A 334 -13.61 -7.41 15.76
N THR A 335 -14.64 -6.61 16.04
CA THR A 335 -15.68 -6.26 15.08
C THR A 335 -15.12 -5.46 13.92
N GLY A 336 -14.32 -4.42 14.20
CA GLY A 336 -13.74 -3.62 13.13
C GLY A 336 -12.75 -4.40 12.27
N THR A 337 -11.93 -5.27 12.89
CA THR A 337 -11.04 -6.16 12.13
C THR A 337 -11.85 -7.11 11.25
N LEU A 338 -12.85 -7.80 11.80
CA LEU A 338 -13.67 -8.73 11.03
C LEU A 338 -14.42 -8.02 9.90
N ALA A 339 -15.07 -6.89 10.17
CA ALA A 339 -15.79 -6.10 9.18
C ALA A 339 -14.88 -5.66 8.04
N SER A 340 -13.65 -5.21 8.34
CA SER A 340 -12.67 -4.82 7.33
C SER A 340 -12.25 -5.97 6.42
N LEU A 341 -12.09 -7.18 6.98
CA LEU A 341 -11.73 -8.39 6.23
C LEU A 341 -12.89 -8.91 5.38
N VAL A 342 -14.13 -8.83 5.90
CA VAL A 342 -15.34 -9.17 5.14
C VAL A 342 -15.52 -8.20 3.98
N PHE A 343 -15.36 -6.89 4.22
CA PHE A 343 -15.41 -5.87 3.17
C PHE A 343 -14.35 -6.11 2.10
N LEU A 344 -13.10 -6.37 2.50
CA LEU A 344 -12.02 -6.76 1.59
C LEU A 344 -12.39 -7.99 0.76
N ALA A 345 -12.87 -9.06 1.39
CA ALA A 345 -13.25 -10.27 0.67
C ALA A 345 -14.37 -10.01 -0.34
N ALA A 346 -15.41 -9.28 0.04
CA ALA A 346 -16.54 -8.94 -0.82
C ALA A 346 -16.09 -8.15 -2.06
N VAL A 347 -15.25 -7.13 -1.88
CA VAL A 347 -14.75 -6.31 -2.98
C VAL A 347 -13.79 -7.09 -3.87
N LEU A 348 -12.93 -7.95 -3.32
CA LEU A 348 -12.05 -8.82 -4.13
C LEU A 348 -12.86 -9.78 -5.01
N LEU A 349 -13.98 -10.31 -4.51
CA LEU A 349 -14.89 -11.15 -5.27
C LEU A 349 -15.61 -10.36 -6.36
N ALA A 350 -16.17 -9.19 -6.04
CA ALA A 350 -16.83 -8.32 -7.00
C ALA A 350 -15.86 -7.88 -8.13
N ASP A 351 -14.64 -7.49 -7.76
CA ASP A 351 -13.62 -7.04 -8.70
C ASP A 351 -13.21 -8.14 -9.70
N ARG A 352 -13.19 -9.41 -9.26
CA ARG A 352 -12.94 -10.53 -10.16
C ARG A 352 -13.98 -10.64 -11.26
N VAL A 353 -15.25 -10.44 -10.90
CA VAL A 353 -16.36 -10.54 -11.85
C VAL A 353 -16.38 -9.35 -12.79
N LEU A 354 -16.25 -8.15 -12.25
CA LEU A 354 -16.40 -6.90 -13.01
C LEU A 354 -15.12 -6.55 -13.78
N ARG A 355 -14.09 -6.13 -13.05
CA ARG A 355 -12.89 -5.51 -13.64
C ARG A 355 -11.96 -6.54 -14.25
N VAL A 356 -11.64 -7.63 -13.54
CA VAL A 356 -10.67 -8.61 -14.03
C VAL A 356 -11.19 -9.31 -15.29
N SER A 357 -12.48 -9.66 -15.36
CA SER A 357 -13.10 -10.21 -16.56
C SER A 357 -13.01 -9.24 -17.74
N LEU A 358 -13.35 -7.97 -17.54
CA LEU A 358 -13.27 -6.95 -18.59
C LEU A 358 -11.83 -6.74 -19.08
N LEU A 359 -10.86 -6.66 -18.17
CA LEU A 359 -9.46 -6.50 -18.55
C LEU A 359 -8.92 -7.71 -19.32
N ARG A 360 -9.41 -8.93 -19.04
CA ARG A 360 -9.08 -10.12 -19.85
C ARG A 360 -9.66 -10.00 -21.27
N LEU A 361 -10.91 -9.54 -21.40
CA LEU A 361 -11.52 -9.27 -22.71
C LEU A 361 -10.71 -8.24 -23.52
N LEU A 362 -10.21 -7.20 -22.84
CA LEU A 362 -9.35 -6.17 -23.44
C LEU A 362 -7.88 -6.59 -23.63
N ARG A 363 -7.52 -7.84 -23.30
CA ARG A 363 -6.12 -8.37 -23.34
C ARG A 363 -5.12 -7.58 -22.49
N LEU A 364 -5.60 -7.01 -21.38
CA LEU A 364 -4.84 -6.22 -20.41
C LEU A 364 -4.54 -6.96 -19.09
N ALA A 365 -5.16 -8.12 -18.83
CA ALA A 365 -4.98 -8.94 -17.62
C ALA A 365 -4.53 -10.37 -17.93
#